data_AF-A0A4S2AN87-F1
#
_entry.id   AF-A0A4S2AN87-F1
#
_cell.length_a   1.000
_cell.length_b   1.000
_cell.length_c   1.000
_cell.angle_alpha   90.00
_cell.angle_beta   90.00
_cell.angle_gamma   90.00
#
_symmetry.space_group_name_H-M   'P 1'
#
loop_
_entity.id
_entity.type
_entity.pdbx_description
1 polymer ?
#
loop_
_entity_poly.entity_id
_entity_poly.type
_entity_poly.pdbx_seq_one_letter_code
_entity_poly.pdbx_strand_id
1 'polypeptide(L)'
;MKNRIKIIPKSGVAIICSLCLIGFCLPFVDMYNGTESTMYSNITEAKEYEIDYECMKYLDKYPRGQYYQEVSNILLSKMEKYGDVARTYKLGLRYSSLKVGKELKELAYKIAETKNDYYSWNQYVEVCDSVDIRDACERLKIFTH
;
A
#
# COMPACT_ATOMS: atom_id res chain seq x y z
N MET A 1 29.91 37.98 -42.97
CA MET A 1 29.47 36.58 -43.17
C MET A 1 28.07 36.42 -42.60
N LYS A 2 27.07 36.11 -43.43
CA LYS A 2 25.66 35.95 -42.99
C LYS A 2 25.39 34.46 -42.72
N ASN A 3 25.12 34.10 -41.47
CA ASN A 3 24.62 32.77 -41.10
C ASN A 3 23.19 32.60 -41.61
N ARG A 4 23.00 31.80 -42.66
CA ARG A 4 21.67 31.35 -43.08
C ARG A 4 21.33 30.05 -42.35
N ILE A 5 20.47 30.12 -41.36
CA ILE A 5 19.85 28.93 -40.76
C ILE A 5 18.90 28.35 -41.80
N LYS A 6 19.23 27.17 -42.36
CA LYS A 6 18.31 26.40 -43.20
C LYS A 6 17.26 25.75 -42.30
N ILE A 7 16.03 26.26 -42.33
CA ILE A 7 14.87 25.58 -41.77
C ILE A 7 14.49 24.46 -42.74
N ILE A 8 14.71 23.21 -42.33
CA ILE A 8 14.27 22.02 -43.06
C ILE A 8 12.79 21.81 -42.72
N PRO A 9 11.87 21.74 -43.71
CA PRO A 9 10.47 21.48 -43.42
C PRO A 9 10.31 20.03 -42.96
N LYS A 10 9.96 19.83 -41.69
CA LYS A 10 9.65 18.49 -41.16
C LYS A 10 8.30 18.03 -41.73
N SER A 11 8.37 16.97 -42.53
CA SER A 11 7.24 16.24 -43.10
C SER A 11 6.17 15.91 -42.06
N GLY A 12 4.93 16.33 -42.31
CA GLY A 12 3.76 16.06 -41.45
C GLY A 12 3.46 14.57 -41.24
N VAL A 13 4.09 13.68 -42.02
CA VAL A 13 3.98 12.22 -41.87
C VAL A 13 4.58 11.73 -40.54
N ALA A 14 5.62 12.39 -40.04
CA ALA A 14 6.25 11.99 -38.76
C ALA A 14 5.33 12.22 -37.56
N ILE A 15 4.48 13.24 -37.61
CA ILE A 15 3.51 13.56 -36.53
C ILE A 15 2.36 12.55 -36.55
N ILE A 16 1.88 12.18 -37.75
CA ILE A 16 0.81 11.20 -37.91
C ILE A 16 1.26 9.80 -37.49
N CYS A 17 2.48 9.37 -37.87
CA CYS A 17 3.04 8.09 -37.42
C CYS A 17 3.20 8.02 -35.89
N SER A 18 3.53 9.15 -35.24
CA SER A 18 3.65 9.23 -33.78
C SER A 18 2.29 9.09 -33.08
N LEU A 19 1.23 9.65 -33.66
CA LEU A 19 -0.15 9.54 -33.13
C LEU A 19 -0.74 8.13 -33.30
N CYS A 20 -0.41 7.43 -34.40
CA CYS A 20 -0.84 6.04 -34.62
C CYS A 20 -0.24 5.07 -33.58
N LEU A 21 0.98 5.31 -33.12
CA LEU A 21 1.61 4.50 -32.07
C LEU A 21 0.89 4.63 -30.72
N ILE A 22 0.43 5.84 -30.37
CA ILE A 22 -0.33 6.08 -29.13
C ILE A 22 -1.69 5.37 -29.19
N GLY A 23 -2.38 5.43 -30.33
CA GLY A 23 -3.66 4.73 -30.55
C GLY A 23 -3.57 3.20 -30.47
N PHE A 24 -2.45 2.61 -30.90
CA PHE A 24 -2.21 1.17 -30.81
C PHE A 24 -1.88 0.69 -29.38
N CYS A 25 -1.41 1.56 -28.48
CA CYS A 25 -1.10 1.20 -27.10
C CYS A 25 -2.32 1.23 -26.16
N LEU A 26 -3.36 2.00 -26.48
CA LEU A 26 -4.58 2.11 -25.66
C LEU A 26 -5.32 0.77 -25.44
N PRO A 27 -5.56 -0.08 -26.46
CA PRO A 27 -6.24 -1.35 -26.24
C PRO A 27 -5.43 -2.36 -25.41
N PHE A 28 -4.10 -2.23 -25.33
CA PHE A 28 -3.28 -3.07 -24.46
C PHE A 28 -3.38 -2.67 -22.98
N VAL A 29 -3.60 -1.38 -22.68
CA VAL A 29 -3.80 -0.90 -21.31
C VAL A 29 -5.15 -1.37 -20.75
N ASP A 30 -6.20 -1.34 -21.55
CA ASP A 30 -7.52 -1.85 -21.15
C ASP A 30 -7.56 -3.38 -21.03
N MET A 31 -6.84 -4.10 -21.91
CA MET A 31 -6.72 -5.55 -21.80
C MET A 31 -5.94 -5.97 -20.53
N TYR A 32 -4.93 -5.20 -20.11
CA TYR A 32 -4.24 -5.43 -18.82
C TYR A 32 -5.17 -5.21 -17.61
N ASN A 33 -5.97 -4.15 -17.61
CA ASN A 33 -6.95 -3.87 -16.55
C ASN A 33 -8.07 -4.94 -16.49
N GLY A 34 -8.50 -5.46 -17.63
CA GLY A 34 -9.50 -6.54 -17.69
C GLY A 34 -8.99 -7.88 -17.19
N THR A 35 -7.69 -8.16 -17.40
CA THR A 35 -7.03 -9.41 -16.98
C THR A 35 -6.67 -9.42 -15.49
N GLU A 36 -6.46 -8.26 -14.86
CA GLU A 36 -6.35 -8.17 -13.39
C GLU A 36 -7.62 -8.70 -12.70
N SER A 37 -8.82 -8.51 -13.27
CA SER A 37 -10.07 -8.94 -12.63
C SER A 37 -10.23 -10.47 -12.54
N THR A 38 -9.66 -11.23 -13.48
CA THR A 38 -9.73 -12.70 -13.52
C THR A 38 -8.70 -13.38 -12.61
N MET A 39 -7.62 -12.68 -12.25
CA MET A 39 -6.58 -13.16 -11.35
C MET A 39 -7.10 -13.45 -9.93
N TYR A 40 -8.21 -12.83 -9.53
CA TYR A 40 -8.82 -12.98 -8.21
C TYR A 40 -9.64 -14.28 -8.02
N SER A 41 -9.88 -15.06 -9.08
CA SER A 41 -10.79 -16.21 -9.01
C SER A 41 -10.15 -17.54 -8.57
N ASN A 42 -8.83 -17.74 -8.75
CA ASN A 42 -8.20 -19.06 -8.56
C ASN A 42 -6.76 -18.95 -8.08
N ILE A 43 -6.53 -18.84 -6.78
CA ILE A 43 -5.15 -19.05 -6.31
C ILE A 43 -5.22 -19.73 -4.93
N THR A 44 -4.44 -20.78 -4.75
CA THR A 44 -4.63 -21.73 -3.65
C THR A 44 -3.42 -21.88 -2.73
N GLU A 45 -2.19 -21.51 -3.09
CA GLU A 45 -1.05 -21.54 -2.15
C GLU A 45 0.16 -20.82 -2.79
N ALA A 46 0.87 -19.98 -2.01
CA ALA A 46 1.77 -18.82 -2.35
C ALA A 46 1.12 -17.44 -2.13
N LYS A 47 -0.22 -17.40 -2.18
CA LYS A 47 -1.15 -16.25 -2.15
C LYS A 47 -1.04 -15.23 -1.03
N GLU A 48 -0.39 -15.56 0.06
CA GLU A 48 -0.66 -14.86 1.31
C GLU A 48 0.15 -13.58 1.51
N TYR A 49 1.33 -13.48 0.89
CA TYR A 49 2.11 -12.24 0.81
C TYR A 49 1.64 -11.32 -0.33
N GLU A 50 0.85 -11.83 -1.27
CA GLU A 50 0.28 -11.01 -2.35
C GLU A 50 -0.97 -10.26 -1.87
N ILE A 51 -1.78 -10.86 -1.00
CA ILE A 51 -3.07 -10.29 -0.63
C ILE A 51 -2.93 -8.93 0.08
N ASP A 52 -2.06 -8.80 1.08
CA ASP A 52 -1.87 -7.50 1.75
C ASP A 52 -1.23 -6.48 0.82
N TYR A 53 -0.29 -6.89 -0.03
CA TYR A 53 0.30 -6.03 -1.05
C TYR A 53 -0.72 -5.51 -2.07
N GLU A 54 -1.59 -6.38 -2.59
CA GLU A 54 -2.67 -5.98 -3.51
C GLU A 54 -3.70 -5.09 -2.81
N CYS A 55 -4.01 -5.37 -1.54
CA CYS A 55 -4.84 -4.48 -0.74
C CYS A 55 -4.20 -3.10 -0.61
N MET A 56 -2.89 -3.03 -0.34
CA MET A 56 -2.15 -1.77 -0.26
C MET A 56 -2.19 -1.02 -1.59
N LYS A 57 -1.88 -1.70 -2.70
CA LYS A 57 -1.92 -1.13 -4.06
C LYS A 57 -3.30 -0.56 -4.40
N TYR A 58 -4.38 -1.26 -4.04
CA TYR A 58 -5.74 -0.75 -4.21
C TYR A 58 -6.00 0.48 -3.33
N LEU A 59 -5.67 0.44 -2.04
CA LEU A 59 -5.91 1.55 -1.11
C LEU A 59 -5.10 2.80 -1.47
N ASP A 60 -3.89 2.64 -2.02
CA ASP A 60 -3.09 3.75 -2.52
C ASP A 60 -3.72 4.41 -3.74
N LYS A 61 -4.23 3.60 -4.67
CA LYS A 61 -4.81 4.08 -5.94
C LYS A 61 -6.24 4.59 -5.78
N TYR A 62 -7.02 3.96 -4.92
CA TYR A 62 -8.45 4.18 -4.71
C TYR A 62 -8.81 4.23 -3.20
N PRO A 63 -8.27 5.20 -2.44
CA PRO A 63 -8.43 5.28 -0.98
C PRO A 63 -9.87 5.43 -0.50
N ARG A 64 -10.80 5.79 -1.40
CA ARG A 64 -12.24 5.85 -1.15
C ARG A 64 -13.04 5.21 -2.30
N GLY A 65 -12.44 4.24 -2.98
CA GLY A 65 -13.07 3.51 -4.07
C GLY A 65 -14.24 2.63 -3.62
N GLN A 66 -15.01 2.13 -4.57
CA GLN A 66 -16.18 1.27 -4.29
C GLN A 66 -15.86 0.07 -3.39
N TYR A 67 -14.68 -0.51 -3.51
CA TYR A 67 -14.26 -1.69 -2.75
C TYR A 67 -13.36 -1.35 -1.54
N TYR A 68 -13.20 -0.06 -1.20
CA TYR A 68 -12.32 0.39 -0.10
C TYR A 68 -12.59 -0.36 1.21
N GLN A 69 -13.87 -0.52 1.60
CA GLN A 69 -14.21 -1.14 2.87
C GLN A 69 -13.88 -2.64 2.89
N GLU A 70 -14.16 -3.34 1.80
CA GLU A 70 -13.86 -4.77 1.67
C GLU A 70 -12.35 -5.02 1.69
N VAL A 71 -11.60 -4.25 0.90
CA VAL A 71 -10.13 -4.31 0.87
C VAL A 71 -9.52 -3.97 2.23
N SER A 72 -10.07 -2.97 2.93
CA SER A 72 -9.64 -2.62 4.29
C SER A 72 -9.84 -3.77 5.27
N ASN A 73 -11.00 -4.45 5.20
CA ASN A 73 -11.30 -5.60 6.05
C ASN A 73 -10.37 -6.78 5.77
N ILE A 74 -10.05 -7.04 4.50
CA ILE A 74 -9.09 -8.09 4.10
C ILE A 74 -7.70 -7.77 4.66
N LEU A 75 -7.24 -6.52 4.52
CA LEU A 75 -5.95 -6.09 5.06
C LEU A 75 -5.89 -6.25 6.58
N LEU A 76 -6.95 -5.84 7.30
CA LEU A 76 -7.04 -5.99 8.76
C LEU A 76 -6.97 -7.46 9.17
N SER A 77 -7.78 -8.32 8.56
CA SER A 77 -7.77 -9.76 8.85
C SER A 77 -6.40 -10.39 8.59
N LYS A 78 -5.71 -9.95 7.53
CA LYS A 78 -4.36 -10.42 7.22
C LYS A 78 -3.34 -9.98 8.28
N MET A 79 -3.39 -8.72 8.73
CA MET A 79 -2.52 -8.22 9.79
C MET A 79 -2.83 -8.84 11.15
N GLU A 80 -4.09 -9.18 11.42
CA GLU A 80 -4.46 -9.86 12.66
C GLU A 80 -3.86 -11.27 12.72
N LYS A 81 -3.88 -11.98 11.59
CA LYS A 81 -3.38 -13.37 11.52
C LYS A 81 -1.86 -13.48 11.42
N TYR A 82 -1.21 -12.53 10.73
CA TYR A 82 0.20 -12.65 10.36
C TYR A 82 1.04 -11.39 10.56
N GLY A 83 0.43 -10.28 10.96
CA GLY A 83 1.13 -9.01 11.16
C GLY A 83 2.01 -9.05 12.40
N ASP A 84 3.19 -8.43 12.30
CA ASP A 84 3.96 -8.02 13.46
C ASP A 84 3.55 -6.61 13.92
N VAL A 85 3.95 -6.25 15.14
CA VAL A 85 3.57 -5.00 15.79
C VAL A 85 4.01 -3.80 14.95
N ALA A 86 5.28 -3.79 14.54
CA ALA A 86 5.88 -2.66 13.82
C ALA A 86 5.27 -2.46 12.44
N ARG A 87 5.11 -3.54 11.67
CA ARG A 87 4.51 -3.52 10.34
C ARG A 87 3.06 -3.06 10.38
N THR A 88 2.28 -3.60 11.31
CA THR A 88 0.87 -3.25 11.46
C THR A 88 0.70 -1.77 11.79
N TYR A 89 1.49 -1.23 12.71
CA TYR A 89 1.43 0.19 13.05
C TYR A 89 1.88 1.09 11.90
N LYS A 90 2.96 0.72 11.18
CA LYS A 90 3.45 1.47 9.99
C LYS A 90 2.39 1.56 8.90
N LEU A 91 1.62 0.50 8.67
CA LEU A 91 0.47 0.55 7.76
C LEU A 91 -0.65 1.45 8.30
N GLY A 92 -0.89 1.42 9.61
CA GLY A 92 -1.80 2.35 10.28
C GLY A 92 -1.43 3.82 10.09
N LEU A 93 -0.14 4.15 10.13
CA LEU A 93 0.38 5.49 9.81
C LEU A 93 0.16 5.85 8.34
N ARG A 94 0.50 4.95 7.41
CA ARG A 94 0.34 5.15 5.96
C ARG A 94 -1.11 5.50 5.61
N TYR A 95 -2.07 4.80 6.21
CA TYR A 95 -3.50 4.98 5.93
C TYR A 95 -4.21 5.82 7.00
N SER A 96 -3.49 6.68 7.73
CA SER A 96 -4.04 7.49 8.83
C SER A 96 -5.22 8.40 8.44
N SER A 97 -5.33 8.77 7.16
CA SER A 97 -6.48 9.52 6.62
C SER A 97 -7.74 8.67 6.40
N LEU A 98 -7.65 7.36 6.59
CA LEU A 98 -8.69 6.35 6.36
C LEU A 98 -9.07 5.67 7.67
N LYS A 99 -10.30 5.14 7.74
CA LYS A 99 -10.77 4.40 8.93
C LYS A 99 -9.86 3.22 9.27
N VAL A 100 -9.40 2.51 8.24
CA VAL A 100 -8.50 1.36 8.37
C VAL A 100 -7.17 1.72 9.04
N GLY A 101 -6.68 2.95 8.87
CA GLY A 101 -5.43 3.39 9.50
C GLY A 101 -5.53 3.40 11.02
N LYS A 102 -6.65 3.89 11.56
CA LYS A 102 -6.92 3.85 13.00
C LYS A 102 -7.05 2.41 13.50
N GLU A 103 -7.81 1.58 12.79
CA GLU A 103 -8.03 0.17 13.15
C GLU A 103 -6.71 -0.63 13.17
N LEU A 104 -5.79 -0.36 12.23
CA LEU A 104 -4.46 -0.97 12.20
C LEU A 104 -3.58 -0.52 13.38
N LYS A 105 -3.61 0.76 13.78
CA LYS A 105 -2.88 1.22 14.98
C LYS A 105 -3.38 0.54 16.25
N GLU A 106 -4.70 0.44 16.40
CA GLU A 106 -5.34 -0.27 17.51
C GLU A 106 -4.99 -1.76 17.51
N LEU A 107 -4.96 -2.40 16.33
CA LEU A 107 -4.56 -3.79 16.19
C LEU A 107 -3.10 -4.00 16.57
N ALA A 108 -2.18 -3.12 16.18
CA ALA A 108 -0.77 -3.22 16.55
C ALA A 108 -0.58 -3.20 18.08
N TYR A 109 -1.34 -2.35 18.78
CA TYR A 109 -1.35 -2.34 20.24
C TYR A 109 -1.86 -3.66 20.81
N LYS A 110 -2.99 -4.18 20.29
CA LYS A 110 -3.55 -5.47 20.72
C LYS A 110 -2.57 -6.64 20.49
N ILE A 111 -1.82 -6.62 19.39
CA ILE A 111 -0.79 -7.63 19.12
C ILE A 111 0.31 -7.54 20.19
N ALA A 112 0.79 -6.34 20.51
CA ALA A 112 1.80 -6.14 21.56
C ALA A 112 1.27 -6.58 22.94
N GLU A 113 0.02 -6.25 23.27
CA GLU A 113 -0.64 -6.64 24.51
C GLU A 113 -0.90 -8.14 24.60
N THR A 114 -1.25 -8.80 23.50
CA THR A 114 -1.50 -10.25 23.48
C THR A 114 -0.21 -11.03 23.69
N LYS A 115 0.89 -10.60 23.06
CA LYS A 115 2.21 -11.22 23.24
C LYS A 115 2.80 -10.91 24.61
N ASN A 116 2.60 -9.67 25.06
CA ASN A 116 3.01 -9.15 26.37
C ASN A 116 4.46 -9.49 26.75
N ASP A 117 5.39 -9.28 25.83
CA ASP A 117 6.82 -9.47 26.05
C ASP A 117 7.61 -8.19 25.75
N TYR A 118 8.85 -8.13 26.26
CA TYR A 118 9.73 -6.98 26.06
C TYR A 118 9.90 -6.62 24.59
N TYR A 119 10.08 -7.62 23.72
CA TYR A 119 10.35 -7.41 22.30
C TYR A 119 9.16 -6.75 21.59
N SER A 120 7.95 -7.21 21.85
CA SER A 120 6.71 -6.72 21.24
C SER A 120 6.39 -5.30 21.69
N TRP A 121 6.57 -5.00 22.97
CA TRP A 121 6.42 -3.64 23.48
C TRP A 121 7.51 -2.70 22.98
N ASN A 122 8.75 -3.18 22.85
CA ASN A 122 9.84 -2.39 22.27
C ASN A 122 9.56 -2.07 20.79
N GLN A 123 9.11 -3.06 20.00
CA GLN A 123 8.68 -2.84 18.62
C GLN A 123 7.56 -1.80 18.52
N TYR A 124 6.61 -1.80 19.46
CA TYR A 124 5.54 -0.81 19.49
C TYR A 124 6.08 0.60 19.75
N VAL A 125 6.95 0.76 20.77
CA VAL A 125 7.56 2.05 21.13
C VAL A 125 8.40 2.64 19.99
N GLU A 126 9.09 1.79 19.21
CA GLU A 126 9.91 2.25 18.08
C GLU A 126 9.10 2.93 16.96
N VAL A 127 7.81 2.62 16.85
CA VAL A 127 6.98 3.05 15.71
C VAL A 127 5.80 3.93 16.12
N CYS A 128 5.42 3.94 17.40
CA CYS A 128 4.21 4.61 17.84
C CYS A 128 4.36 6.14 17.94
N ASP A 129 3.23 6.84 17.80
CA ASP A 129 3.18 8.29 17.97
C ASP A 129 3.51 8.66 19.44
N SER A 130 4.06 9.84 19.64
CA SER A 130 4.47 10.32 20.99
C SER A 130 3.38 10.24 22.07
N VAL A 131 2.11 10.28 21.67
CA VAL A 131 0.95 10.14 22.57
C VAL A 131 0.84 8.71 23.13
N ASP A 132 1.18 7.71 22.32
CA ASP A 132 1.07 6.29 22.66
C ASP A 132 2.33 5.76 23.38
N ILE A 133 3.47 6.47 23.26
CA ILE A 133 4.76 6.07 23.84
C ILE A 133 4.68 5.92 25.37
N ARG A 134 3.98 6.82 26.07
CA ARG A 134 3.98 6.83 27.54
C ARG A 134 3.43 5.53 28.13
N ASP A 135 2.29 5.06 27.64
CA ASP A 135 1.66 3.81 28.10
C ASP A 135 2.56 2.60 27.82
N ALA A 136 3.11 2.52 26.61
CA ALA A 136 3.99 1.42 26.23
C ALA A 136 5.31 1.40 27.04
N CYS A 137 5.89 2.56 27.35
CA CYS A 137 7.06 2.67 28.23
C CYS A 137 6.76 2.21 29.67
N GLU A 138 5.58 2.47 30.21
CA GLU A 138 5.18 1.97 31.53
C GLU A 138 5.12 0.45 31.55
N ARG A 139 4.59 -0.17 30.50
CA ARG A 139 4.57 -1.63 30.36
C ARG A 139 5.97 -2.24 30.26
N LEU A 140 6.91 -1.59 29.54
CA LEU A 140 8.30 -2.05 29.44
C LEU A 140 9.05 -2.07 30.79
N LYS A 141 8.75 -1.15 31.71
CA LYS A 141 9.38 -1.10 33.04
C LYS A 141 9.14 -2.38 33.85
N ILE A 142 8.03 -3.06 33.62
CA ILE A 142 7.69 -4.32 34.32
C ILE A 142 8.71 -5.43 34.00
N PHE A 143 9.32 -5.42 32.81
CA PHE A 143 10.24 -6.47 32.37
C PHE A 143 11.72 -6.18 32.68
N THR A 144 12.03 -4.98 33.16
CA THR A 144 13.42 -4.52 33.38
C THR A 144 13.79 -4.45 34.87
N HIS A 145 12.88 -4.87 35.75
CA HIS A 145 13.03 -4.98 37.20
C HIS A 145 12.83 -6.43 37.65
#